data_AF-X7ZXG8-F1
#
_entry.id   AF-X7ZXG8-F1
#
_cell.length_a   1.000
_cell.length_b   1.000
_cell.length_c   1.000
_cell.angle_alpha   90.00
_cell.angle_beta   90.00
_cell.angle_gamma   90.00
#
_symmetry.space_group_name_H-M   'P 1'
#
loop_
_entity.id
_entity.type
_entity.pdbx_description
1 polymer ?
#
loop_
_entity_poly.entity_id
_entity_poly.type
_entity_poly.pdbx_seq_one_letter_code
_entity_poly.pdbx_strand_id
1 'polypeptide(L)' 'MGIMMDNPHRAADGSPGSSAAPLFHNIAAWLLQRENVPLSPDPGPPLTLQAV' A
#
# COMPACT_ATOMS: atom_id res chain seq x y z
N MET A 1 1.74 -8.89 -6.16
CA MET A 1 2.97 -9.09 -5.34
C MET A 1 2.58 -9.71 -4.01
N GLY A 2 3.31 -10.72 -3.54
CA GLY A 2 3.11 -11.29 -2.20
C GLY A 2 4.15 -10.74 -1.22
N ILE A 3 3.74 -10.44 0.00
CA ILE A 3 4.62 -10.01 1.10
C ILE A 3 4.22 -10.80 2.34
N MET A 4 5.21 -11.38 3.03
CA MET A 4 5.04 -12.10 4.29
C MET A 4 5.99 -11.48 5.32
N MET A 5 5.49 -11.31 6.54
CA MET A 5 6.29 -10.96 7.72
C MET A 5 5.94 -11.97 8.81
N ASP A 6 6.95 -12.62 9.37
CA ASP A 6 6.76 -13.61 10.43
C ASP A 6 6.61 -12.91 11.79
N ASN A 7 5.43 -13.05 12.41
CA ASN A 7 5.02 -12.45 13.67
C ASN A 7 5.62 -11.04 13.97
N PRO A 8 5.35 -10.03 13.14
CA PRO A 8 5.97 -8.72 13.27
C PRO A 8 5.39 -7.94 14.46
N HIS A 9 6.28 -7.33 15.25
CA HIS A 9 5.91 -6.47 16.40
C HIS A 9 5.86 -4.97 16.06
N ARG A 10 6.22 -4.59 14.83
CA ARG A 10 6.08 -3.24 14.26
C ARG A 10 5.60 -3.34 12.82
N ALA A 11 5.02 -2.28 12.28
CA ALA A 11 4.75 -2.20 10.86
C ALA A 11 6.07 -2.16 10.06
N ALA A 12 6.00 -2.42 8.75
CA ALA A 12 7.19 -2.53 7.91
C ALA A 12 8.05 -1.25 7.81
N ASP A 13 7.49 -0.09 8.19
CA ASP A 13 8.18 1.20 8.27
C ASP A 13 8.65 1.55 9.70
N GLY A 14 8.46 0.66 10.67
CA GLY A 14 8.84 0.86 12.08
C GLY A 14 7.78 1.56 12.93
N SER A 15 6.65 1.98 12.36
CA SER A 15 5.53 2.55 13.13
C SER A 15 4.82 1.48 14.00
N PRO A 16 4.03 1.89 15.02
CA PRO A 16 3.21 0.95 15.80
C PRO A 16 2.24 0.15 14.93
N GLY A 17 2.06 -1.14 15.25
CA GLY A 17 1.20 -2.07 14.51
C GLY A 17 1.98 -3.29 13.98
N SER A 18 1.38 -4.05 13.08
CA SER A 18 1.97 -5.29 12.52
C SER A 18 1.79 -5.41 11.00
N SER A 19 1.43 -4.31 10.33
CA SER A 19 1.05 -4.31 8.92
C SER A 19 2.25 -4.33 7.97
N ALA A 20 2.13 -5.13 6.90
CA ALA A 20 3.06 -5.14 5.77
C ALA A 20 2.72 -4.07 4.69
N ALA A 21 1.61 -3.35 4.84
CA ALA A 21 1.14 -2.38 3.84
C ALA A 21 2.17 -1.27 3.49
N PRO A 22 2.99 -0.75 4.44
CA PRO A 22 4.03 0.22 4.08
C PRO A 22 5.08 -0.34 3.11
N LEU A 23 5.44 -1.63 3.22
CA LEU A 23 6.37 -2.26 2.29
C LEU A 23 5.74 -2.46 0.90
N PHE A 24 4.46 -2.84 0.86
CA PHE A 24 3.70 -2.89 -0.39
C PHE A 24 3.71 -1.51 -1.08
N HIS A 25 3.40 -0.47 -0.31
CA HIS A 25 3.38 0.91 -0.79
C HIS A 25 4.73 1.30 -1.42
N ASN A 26 5.84 1.08 -0.72
CA ASN A 26 7.17 1.46 -1.18
C ASN A 26 7.55 0.75 -2.49
N ILE A 27 7.35 -0.58 -2.57
CA ILE A 27 7.72 -1.36 -3.76
C ILE A 27 6.82 -0.99 -4.95
N ALA A 28 5.51 -0.89 -4.74
CA ALA A 28 4.56 -0.58 -5.81
C ALA A 28 4.80 0.84 -6.35
N ALA A 29 5.00 1.83 -5.46
CA ALA A 29 5.30 3.20 -5.86
C ALA A 29 6.59 3.27 -6.69
N TRP A 30 7.67 2.59 -6.25
CA TRP A 30 8.93 2.55 -6.99
C TRP A 30 8.77 1.91 -8.37
N LEU A 31 8.04 0.80 -8.48
CA LEU A 31 7.80 0.13 -9.76
C LEU A 31 7.07 1.04 -10.76
N LEU A 32 6.03 1.75 -10.31
CA LEU A 32 5.25 2.64 -11.17
C LEU A 32 6.06 3.87 -11.61
N GLN A 33 6.86 4.45 -10.70
CA GLN A 33 7.75 5.56 -11.02
C GLN A 33 8.83 5.16 -12.03
N ARG A 34 9.45 3.98 -11.84
CA ARG A 34 10.51 3.47 -12.73
C ARG A 34 10.02 3.31 -14.17
N GLU A 35 8.78 2.85 -14.35
CA GLU A 35 8.17 2.66 -15.67
C GLU A 35 7.44 3.91 -16.19
N ASN A 36 7.56 5.06 -15.50
CA ASN A 36 6.88 6.32 -15.83
C ASN A 36 5.36 6.16 -16.06
N VAL A 37 4.70 5.32 -15.25
CA VAL A 37 3.26 5.11 -15.37
C VAL A 37 2.52 6.42 -15.04
N PRO A 38 1.65 6.92 -15.93
CA PRO A 38 0.94 8.17 -15.70
C PRO A 38 -0.05 8.04 -14.54
N LEU A 39 -0.20 9.11 -13.75
CA LEU A 39 -1.23 9.20 -12.73
C LEU A 39 -2.60 9.42 -13.38
N SER A 40 -3.64 8.80 -12.83
CA SER A 40 -5.01 9.14 -13.19
C SER A 40 -5.34 10.54 -12.64
N PRO A 41 -5.92 11.45 -13.46
CA PRO A 41 -6.32 12.77 -12.99
C PRO A 41 -7.54 12.72 -12.05
N ASP A 42 -8.37 11.68 -12.18
CA ASP A 42 -9.53 11.43 -11.34
C ASP A 42 -9.40 10.03 -10.71
N PRO A 43 -9.38 9.90 -9.36
CA PRO A 43 -9.38 8.61 -8.68
C PRO A 43 -10.75 7.91 -8.70
N GLY A 44 -11.82 8.58 -9.16
CA GLY A 44 -13.19 8.11 -9.08
C GLY A 44 -13.85 8.44 -7.72
N PRO A 45 -15.16 8.15 -7.58
CA PRO A 45 -15.88 8.38 -6.33
C PRO A 45 -15.39 7.44 -5.21
N PRO A 46 -15.38 7.87 -3.93
CA PRO A 46 -15.10 7.00 -2.80
C PRO A 46 -16.03 5.79 -2.75
N LEU A 47 -15.49 4.61 -2.44
CA LEU A 47 -16.26 3.37 -2.38
C LEU A 47 -17.04 3.25 -1.06
N THR A 48 -18.31 2.85 -1.11
CA THR A 48 -19.10 2.50 0.08
C THR A 48 -18.67 1.13 0.58
N LEU A 49 -17.96 1.10 1.71
CA LEU A 49 -17.47 -0.15 2.33
C LEU A 49 -18.48 -0.78 3.30
N GLN A 50 -19.46 0.00 3.76
CA GLN A 50 -20.50 -0.44 4.70
C GLN A 50 -21.82 0.22 4.33
N ALA A 51 -22.85 -0.58 4.10
CA ALA A 51 -24.23 -0.12 3.99
C ALA A 51 -24.84 -0.03 5.40
N VAL A 52 -25.69 0.97 5.60
CA VAL A 52 -26.43 1.20 6.86
C VAL A 52 -27.62 0.27 6.95
#